data_AF-A0A1Y4I4D0-F1
#
_entry.id   AF-A0A1Y4I4D0-F1
#
_cell.length_a   1.000
_cell.length_b   1.000
_cell.length_c   1.000
_cell.angle_alpha   90.00
_cell.angle_beta   90.00
_cell.angle_gamma   90.00
#
_symmetry.space_group_name_H-M   'P 1'
#
loop_
_entity.id
_entity.type
_entity.pdbx_description
1 polymer ?
#
loop_
_entity_poly.entity_id
_entity_poly.type
_entity_poly.pdbx_seq_one_letter_code
_entity_poly.pdbx_strand_id
1 'polypeptide(L)'
;MGKAYCFYQNYREVRLLVIHCSATRYDRDFPVEALRSSHKARGFADIGYHFYITRDGELHRCRPVNQIGAHAAGWNDKSIGICYEGGLDEQGRPA
;
A
#
# COMPACT_ATOMS: atom_id res chain seq x y z
N MET A 1 -33.97 -4.99 33.19
CA MET A 1 -34.01 -4.70 31.74
C MET A 1 -32.57 -4.56 31.27
N GLY A 2 -32.06 -5.56 30.54
CA GLY A 2 -30.63 -5.70 30.23
C GLY A 2 -30.11 -4.62 29.28
N LYS A 3 -28.90 -4.14 29.55
CA LYS A 3 -28.16 -3.24 28.65
C LYS A 3 -27.78 -4.00 27.38
N ALA A 4 -28.22 -3.52 26.22
CA ALA A 4 -27.72 -3.97 24.92
C ALA A 4 -26.34 -3.35 24.70
N TYR A 5 -25.28 -4.10 25.04
CA TYR A 5 -23.94 -3.79 24.57
C TYR A 5 -23.82 -4.29 23.13
N CYS A 6 -23.68 -3.36 22.18
CA CYS A 6 -23.36 -3.68 20.79
C CYS A 6 -21.87 -4.01 20.69
N PHE A 7 -21.54 -5.31 20.67
CA PHE A 7 -20.24 -5.88 20.32
C PHE A 7 -20.10 -5.90 18.77
N TYR A 8 -19.00 -5.68 18.04
CA TYR A 8 -17.54 -5.64 18.23
C TYR A 8 -16.96 -4.63 17.23
N GLN A 9 -15.92 -3.86 17.60
CA GLN A 9 -14.99 -3.37 16.58
C GLN A 9 -14.14 -4.57 16.16
N ASN A 10 -14.32 -5.07 14.94
CA ASN A 10 -13.44 -6.06 14.34
C ASN A 10 -12.07 -5.41 14.10
N TYR A 11 -11.25 -5.33 15.14
CA TYR A 11 -9.86 -4.93 15.01
C TYR A 11 -9.12 -6.05 14.28
N ARG A 12 -8.82 -5.81 13.01
CA ARG A 12 -7.86 -6.62 12.25
C ARG A 12 -6.52 -6.53 12.97
N GLU A 13 -6.03 -7.66 13.46
CA GLU A 13 -4.71 -7.71 14.09
C GLU A 13 -3.62 -7.46 13.03
N VAL A 14 -2.89 -6.37 13.18
CA VAL A 14 -1.72 -6.04 12.34
C VAL A 14 -0.47 -6.44 13.09
N ARG A 15 0.30 -7.35 12.52
CA ARG A 15 1.54 -7.87 13.11
C ARG A 15 2.80 -7.44 12.36
N LEU A 16 2.63 -6.95 11.13
CA LEU A 16 3.74 -6.63 10.23
C LEU A 16 3.52 -5.29 9.54
N LEU A 17 4.61 -4.55 9.38
CA LEU A 17 4.74 -3.53 8.35
C LEU A 17 5.54 -4.15 7.21
N VAL A 18 5.00 -4.11 5.99
CA VAL A 18 5.71 -4.64 4.81
C VAL A 18 6.06 -3.47 3.91
N ILE A 19 7.36 -3.23 3.77
CA ILE A 19 7.90 -2.15 2.95
C ILE A 19 8.17 -2.66 1.54
N HIS A 20 7.70 -1.92 0.53
CA HIS A 20 7.88 -2.19 -0.89
C HIS A 20 8.53 -0.99 -1.58
N CYS A 21 9.13 -1.23 -2.73
CA CYS A 21 9.41 -0.20 -3.73
C CYS A 21 8.42 -0.34 -4.89
N SER A 22 8.21 0.75 -5.63
CA SER A 22 7.37 0.75 -6.84
C SER A 22 8.09 0.18 -8.06
N ALA A 23 9.38 -0.15 -7.93
CA ALA A 23 10.26 -0.60 -9.00
C ALA A 23 10.25 0.38 -10.19
N THR A 24 10.29 1.67 -9.88
CA THR A 24 10.41 2.75 -10.86
C THR A 24 11.78 3.38 -10.78
N ARG A 25 12.19 4.04 -11.87
CA ARG A 25 13.45 4.78 -11.92
C ARG A 25 13.37 6.02 -11.05
N TYR A 26 14.44 6.31 -10.30
CA TYR A 26 14.48 7.48 -9.42
C TYR A 26 14.52 8.84 -10.15
N ASP A 27 14.83 8.85 -11.45
CA ASP A 27 15.08 10.07 -12.22
C ASP A 27 13.85 10.57 -12.99
N ARG A 28 12.68 10.00 -12.71
CA ARG A 28 11.38 10.42 -13.24
C ARG A 28 10.30 10.24 -12.19
N ASP A 29 9.28 11.05 -12.26
CA ASP A 29 8.17 10.98 -11.30
C ASP A 29 7.24 9.80 -11.62
N PHE A 30 6.77 9.16 -10.57
CA PHE A 30 5.72 8.15 -10.62
C PHE A 30 4.59 8.54 -9.65
N PRO A 31 3.70 9.46 -10.06
CA PRO A 31 2.66 9.97 -9.18
C PRO A 31 1.67 8.87 -8.77
N VAL A 32 0.96 9.08 -7.65
CA VAL A 32 0.00 8.11 -7.10
C VAL A 32 -1.06 7.64 -8.12
N GLU A 33 -1.42 8.49 -9.08
CA GLU A 33 -2.35 8.15 -10.17
C GLU A 33 -1.75 7.20 -11.22
N ALA A 34 -0.44 7.28 -11.47
CA ALA A 34 0.28 6.30 -12.28
C ALA A 34 0.36 4.95 -11.56
N LEU A 35 0.63 4.95 -10.25
CA LEU A 35 0.58 3.76 -9.41
C LEU A 35 -0.81 3.11 -9.42
N ARG A 36 -1.87 3.91 -9.27
CA ARG A 36 -3.26 3.45 -9.36
C ARG A 36 -3.55 2.78 -10.69
N SER A 37 -3.16 3.44 -11.78
CA SER A 37 -3.34 2.92 -13.15
C SER A 37 -2.60 1.61 -13.37
N SER A 38 -1.36 1.51 -12.88
CA SER A 38 -0.55 0.27 -12.93
C SER A 38 -1.23 -0.89 -12.18
N HIS A 39 -1.76 -0.65 -10.98
CA HIS A 39 -2.50 -1.69 -10.24
C HIS A 39 -3.82 -2.08 -10.90
N LYS A 40 -4.58 -1.13 -11.44
CA LYS A 40 -5.80 -1.40 -12.21
C LYS A 40 -5.50 -2.25 -13.45
N ALA A 41 -4.42 -1.96 -14.17
CA ALA A 41 -3.98 -2.75 -15.33
C ALA A 41 -3.60 -4.19 -14.96
N ARG A 42 -3.18 -4.44 -13.70
CA ARG A 42 -2.93 -5.78 -13.14
C ARG A 42 -4.18 -6.46 -12.59
N GLY A 43 -5.36 -5.87 -12.77
CA GLY A 43 -6.65 -6.44 -12.32
C GLY A 43 -7.00 -6.15 -10.87
N PHE A 44 -6.29 -5.26 -10.18
CA PHE A 44 -6.61 -4.92 -8.80
C PHE A 44 -7.81 -3.97 -8.74
N ALA A 45 -8.61 -4.07 -7.68
CA ALA A 45 -9.76 -3.19 -7.47
C ALA A 45 -9.35 -1.72 -7.26
N ASP A 46 -8.18 -1.46 -6.68
CA ASP A 46 -7.55 -0.13 -6.53
C ASP A 46 -6.08 -0.35 -6.10
N ILE A 47 -5.38 0.71 -5.66
CA ILE A 47 -4.05 0.60 -5.08
C ILE A 47 -4.00 -0.50 -3.99
N GLY A 48 -3.02 -1.40 -4.09
CA GLY A 48 -2.85 -2.53 -3.17
C GLY A 48 -2.18 -2.17 -1.84
N TYR A 49 -1.51 -1.02 -1.75
CA TYR A 49 -0.84 -0.52 -0.54
C TYR A 49 -1.80 0.32 0.32
N HIS A 50 -1.45 0.48 1.60
CA HIS A 50 -2.14 1.42 2.51
C HIS A 50 -1.52 2.81 2.42
N PHE A 51 -0.20 2.87 2.21
CA PHE A 51 0.55 4.11 2.08
C PHE A 51 1.44 4.06 0.85
N TYR A 52 1.55 5.19 0.17
CA TYR A 52 2.53 5.43 -0.88
C TYR A 52 3.29 6.71 -0.55
N ILE A 53 4.62 6.69 -0.68
CA ILE A 53 5.49 7.84 -0.39
C ILE A 53 6.22 8.20 -1.68
N THR A 54 5.99 9.39 -2.20
CA THR A 54 6.69 9.89 -3.38
C THR A 54 8.12 10.32 -3.05
N ARG A 55 8.94 10.49 -4.08
CA ARG A 55 10.38 10.80 -3.96
C ARG A 55 10.65 12.16 -3.32
N ASP A 56 9.73 13.11 -3.48
CA ASP A 56 9.75 14.42 -2.81
C ASP A 56 9.20 14.38 -1.37
N GLY A 57 8.74 13.22 -0.90
CA GLY A 57 8.31 12.98 0.47
C GLY A 57 6.81 13.14 0.72
N GLU A 58 5.98 13.33 -0.32
CA GLU A 58 4.53 13.35 -0.15
C GLU A 58 4.01 11.97 0.30
N LEU A 59 3.19 11.96 1.36
CA LEU A 59 2.52 10.77 1.85
C LEU A 59 1.10 10.69 1.30
N HIS A 60 0.85 9.71 0.44
CA HIS A 60 -0.49 9.37 -0.02
C HIS A 60 -1.09 8.26 0.84
N ARG A 61 -2.24 8.56 1.47
CA ARG A 61 -3.09 7.57 2.11
C ARG A 61 -3.92 6.88 1.03
N CYS A 62 -3.66 5.60 0.82
CA CYS A 62 -4.29 4.77 -0.20
C CYS A 62 -5.44 3.96 0.43
N ARG A 63 -5.29 2.64 0.53
CA ARG A 63 -6.31 1.80 1.17
C ARG A 63 -6.39 2.07 2.68
N PRO A 64 -7.58 2.21 3.28
CA PRO A 64 -7.73 2.35 4.73
C PRO A 64 -7.08 1.20 5.51
N VAL A 65 -6.40 1.50 6.61
CA VAL A 65 -5.63 0.51 7.40
C VAL A 65 -6.49 -0.59 8.03
N ASN A 66 -7.78 -0.32 8.23
CA ASN A 66 -8.77 -1.28 8.72
C ASN A 66 -9.30 -2.23 7.62
N GLN A 67 -8.92 -2.03 6.36
CA GLN A 67 -9.21 -2.94 5.25
C GLN A 67 -7.99 -3.80 4.92
N ILE A 68 -8.22 -4.99 4.35
CA ILE A 68 -7.14 -5.88 3.90
C ILE A 68 -6.51 -5.32 2.63
N GLY A 69 -5.16 -5.25 2.60
CA GLY A 69 -4.37 -4.82 1.45
C GLY A 69 -4.29 -5.84 0.30
N ALA A 70 -3.58 -5.49 -0.77
CA ALA A 70 -3.23 -6.38 -1.87
C ALA A 70 -1.77 -6.14 -2.30
N HIS A 71 -0.84 -6.34 -1.37
CA HIS A 71 0.57 -5.99 -1.54
C HIS A 71 1.55 -7.13 -1.23
N ALA A 72 1.15 -8.13 -0.43
CA ALA A 72 1.97 -9.29 -0.09
C ALA A 72 1.10 -10.55 0.03
N ALA A 73 1.13 -11.41 -0.99
CA ALA A 73 0.36 -12.64 -1.01
C ALA A 73 0.66 -13.51 0.23
N GLY A 74 -0.37 -14.02 0.90
CA GLY A 74 -0.25 -14.77 2.16
C GLY A 74 -0.06 -13.93 3.43
N TRP A 75 0.09 -12.60 3.29
CA TRP A 75 0.36 -11.69 4.42
C TRP A 75 -0.55 -10.46 4.49
N ASN A 76 -1.39 -10.21 3.49
CA ASN A 76 -2.24 -9.01 3.40
C ASN A 76 -3.16 -8.79 4.62
N ASP A 77 -3.70 -9.87 5.20
CA ASP A 77 -4.66 -9.85 6.29
C ASP A 77 -4.05 -9.41 7.63
N LYS A 78 -2.75 -9.65 7.83
CA LYS A 78 -2.01 -9.37 9.07
C LYS A 78 -0.97 -8.25 8.94
N SER A 79 -1.03 -7.45 7.87
CA SER A 79 -0.01 -6.43 7.61
C SER A 79 -0.52 -5.11 7.06
N ILE A 80 0.35 -4.10 7.16
CA ILE A 80 0.22 -2.80 6.50
C ILE A 80 1.32 -2.68 5.44
N GLY A 81 0.92 -2.67 4.17
CA GLY A 81 1.80 -2.37 3.03
C GLY A 81 2.08 -0.89 2.87
N ILE A 82 3.36 -0.54 2.83
CA ILE A 82 3.89 0.80 2.55
C ILE A 82 4.76 0.68 1.31
N CYS A 83 4.54 1.50 0.30
CA CYS A 83 5.37 1.55 -0.89
C CYS A 83 6.06 2.91 -1.00
N TYR A 84 7.35 2.95 -1.31
CA TYR A 84 8.02 4.18 -1.70
C TYR A 84 8.19 4.25 -3.22
N GLU A 85 8.28 5.47 -3.75
CA GLU A 85 8.61 5.76 -5.14
C GLU A 85 10.06 5.44 -5.44
N GLY A 86 10.31 4.65 -6.48
CA GLY A 86 11.66 4.29 -6.92
C GLY A 86 12.00 2.82 -6.71
N GLY A 87 13.29 2.57 -6.47
CA GLY A 87 13.88 1.23 -6.36
C GLY A 87 14.73 0.83 -7.56
N LEU A 88 14.77 1.65 -8.63
CA LEU A 88 15.66 1.45 -9.77
C LEU A 88 16.54 2.68 -10.04
N ASP A 89 17.74 2.45 -10.56
CA ASP A 89 18.66 3.47 -11.10
C ASP A 89 18.16 4.03 -12.46
N GLU A 90 18.91 4.97 -13.05
CA GLU A 90 18.55 5.58 -14.34
C GLU A 90 18.60 4.58 -15.52
N GLN A 91 19.28 3.45 -15.37
CA GLN A 91 19.31 2.35 -16.33
C GLN A 91 18.20 1.31 -16.09
N GLY A 92 17.36 1.50 -15.06
CA GLY A 92 16.30 0.56 -14.71
C GLY A 92 16.80 -0.70 -13.97
N ARG A 93 18.01 -0.65 -13.40
CA ARG A 93 18.57 -1.73 -12.56
C ARG A 93 18.25 -1.47 -11.09
N PRO A 94 18.15 -2.50 -10.24
CA PRO A 94 17.98 -2.31 -8.80
C PRO A 94 19.08 -1.40 -8.24
N ALA A 95 18.66 -0.39 -7.47
CA ALA A 95 19.54 0.55 -6.78
C ALA A 95 19.94 0.04 -5.39
#